data_AF-A0A258K0J6-F1
#
_entry.id   AF-A0A258K0J6-F1
#
_cell.length_a   1.000
_cell.length_b   1.000
_cell.length_c   1.000
_cell.angle_alpha   90.00
_cell.angle_beta   90.00
_cell.angle_gamma   90.00
#
_symmetry.space_group_name_H-M   'P 1'
#
loop_
_entity.id
_entity.type
_entity.pdbx_description
1 polymer ?
#
loop_
_entity_poly.entity_id
_entity_poly.type
_entity_poly.pdbx_seq_one_letter_code
_entity_poly.pdbx_strand_id
1 'polypeptide(L)'
;MTMPDTFTDALDLAHFDRPDAGKLVPPAPMTHRPRILLLYGSLRARSYSRLLVEEAARLLEAMGAETRIFDPRDLPLPDSVAADHPK
;
A
#
# COMPACT_ATOMS: atom_id res chain seq x y z
N MET A 1 -26.19 -36.63 20.25
CA MET A 1 -25.47 -37.31 19.16
C MET A 1 -24.85 -36.21 18.32
N THR A 2 -23.57 -35.90 18.57
CA THR A 2 -22.86 -34.82 17.87
C THR A 2 -22.48 -35.33 16.48
N MET A 3 -22.95 -34.68 15.42
CA MET A 3 -22.54 -35.01 14.05
C MET A 3 -21.02 -34.80 13.93
N PRO A 4 -20.27 -35.73 13.31
CA PRO A 4 -18.85 -35.52 13.08
C PRO A 4 -18.65 -34.31 12.16
N ASP A 5 -17.79 -33.39 12.57
CA ASP A 5 -17.43 -32.20 11.82
C ASP A 5 -16.57 -32.59 10.61
N THR A 6 -17.26 -32.87 9.50
CA THR A 6 -16.66 -33.30 8.22
C THR A 6 -16.03 -32.15 7.44
N PHE A 7 -16.12 -30.91 7.93
CA PHE A 7 -15.52 -29.76 7.27
C PHE A 7 -14.00 -29.93 7.10
N THR A 8 -13.36 -30.52 8.10
CA THR A 8 -11.90 -30.72 8.12
C THR A 8 -11.42 -31.71 7.05
N ASP A 9 -12.28 -32.63 6.62
CA ASP A 9 -11.94 -33.63 5.60
C ASP A 9 -11.83 -33.02 4.19
N ALA A 10 -12.44 -31.86 3.97
CA ALA A 10 -12.33 -31.10 2.73
C ALA A 10 -11.14 -30.12 2.71
N LEU A 11 -10.39 -30.00 3.81
CA LEU A 11 -9.26 -29.08 3.90
C LEU A 11 -8.01 -29.69 3.24
N ASP A 12 -7.46 -29.00 2.25
CA ASP A 12 -6.09 -29.22 1.81
C ASP A 12 -5.11 -28.56 2.80
N LEU A 13 -4.51 -29.38 3.66
CA LEU A 13 -3.58 -28.93 4.70
C LEU A 13 -2.33 -28.26 4.13
N ALA A 14 -1.98 -28.46 2.86
CA ALA A 14 -0.86 -27.77 2.24
C ALA A 14 -1.07 -26.25 2.12
N HIS A 15 -2.33 -25.80 2.11
CA HIS A 15 -2.72 -24.39 1.98
C HIS A 15 -3.40 -23.83 3.23
N PHE A 16 -3.57 -24.66 4.27
CA PHE A 16 -4.25 -24.26 5.50
C PHE A 16 -3.23 -23.81 6.56
N ASP A 17 -2.84 -22.54 6.49
CA ASP A 17 -2.02 -21.94 7.53
C ASP A 17 -2.87 -21.43 8.70
N ARG A 18 -2.75 -22.07 9.86
CA ARG A 18 -3.56 -21.71 11.03
C ARG A 18 -3.14 -20.33 11.56
N PRO A 19 -4.08 -19.41 11.83
CA PRO A 19 -3.75 -18.12 12.42
C PRO A 19 -3.01 -18.27 13.74
N ASP A 20 -1.90 -17.55 13.86
CA ASP A 20 -1.07 -17.49 15.06
C ASP A 20 -0.62 -16.04 15.26
N ALA A 21 -0.75 -15.54 16.49
CA ALA A 21 -0.36 -14.17 16.82
C ALA A 21 1.16 -13.97 16.67
N GLY A 22 1.96 -15.03 16.86
CA GLY A 22 3.41 -15.00 16.67
C GLY A 22 3.82 -14.63 15.23
N LYS A 23 2.98 -14.97 14.24
CA LYS A 23 3.22 -14.65 12.82
C LYS A 23 3.01 -13.20 12.45
N LEU A 24 2.35 -12.41 13.30
CA LEU A 24 2.14 -10.98 13.09
C LEU A 24 3.35 -10.14 13.50
N VAL A 25 4.24 -10.72 14.32
CA VAL A 25 5.45 -10.04 14.76
C VAL A 25 6.50 -10.12 13.65
N PRO A 26 6.97 -8.99 13.11
CA PRO A 26 8.02 -9.03 12.11
C PRO A 26 9.30 -9.65 12.72
N PRO A 27 10.02 -10.49 11.96
CA PRO A 27 11.21 -11.19 12.46
C PRO A 27 12.34 -10.24 12.87
N ALA A 28 12.33 -9.01 12.36
CA ALA A 28 13.23 -7.94 12.78
C ALA A 28 12.51 -6.58 12.74
N PRO A 29 12.87 -5.63 13.63
CA PRO A 29 12.40 -4.25 13.55
C PRO A 29 12.81 -3.59 12.23
N MET A 30 11.97 -2.69 11.71
CA MET A 30 12.35 -1.85 10.58
C MET A 30 13.41 -0.85 11.02
N THR A 31 14.57 -0.84 10.35
CA THR A 31 15.70 0.04 10.67
C THR A 31 15.69 1.36 9.89
N HIS A 32 14.77 1.51 8.94
CA HIS A 32 14.60 2.71 8.13
C HIS A 32 13.30 3.44 8.49
N ARG A 33 13.22 4.71 8.09
CA ARG A 33 12.01 5.53 8.22
C ARG A 33 10.83 4.89 7.46
N PRO A 34 9.58 4.95 7.96
CA PRO A 34 8.40 4.54 7.20
C PRO A 34 8.36 5.26 5.85
N ARG A 35 8.20 4.53 4.73
CA ARG A 35 8.20 5.11 3.38
C ARG A 35 6.78 5.28 2.88
N ILE A 36 6.38 6.50 2.59
CA ILE A 36 5.01 6.83 2.20
C ILE A 36 5.03 7.58 0.86
N LEU A 37 4.36 7.00 -0.14
CA LEU A 37 4.10 7.64 -1.42
C LEU A 37 2.74 8.34 -1.35
N LEU A 38 2.71 9.65 -1.65
CA LEU A 38 1.50 10.43 -1.69
C LEU A 38 1.10 10.72 -3.15
N LEU A 39 -0.19 10.50 -3.44
CA LEU A 39 -0.80 10.73 -4.75
C LEU A 39 -1.91 11.77 -4.62
N TYR A 40 -2.12 12.59 -5.66
CA TYR A 40 -3.22 13.55 -5.72
C TYR A 40 -4.02 13.43 -7.01
N GLY A 41 -5.33 13.67 -6.92
CA GLY A 41 -6.28 13.44 -8.02
C GLY A 41 -6.65 14.65 -8.89
N SER A 42 -5.85 15.72 -8.90
CA SER A 42 -6.14 16.90 -9.72
C SER A 42 -4.89 17.59 -10.25
N LEU A 43 -4.86 17.77 -11.58
CA LEU A 43 -3.79 18.46 -12.33
C LEU A 43 -4.08 19.95 -12.56
N ARG A 44 -5.14 20.50 -11.96
CA ARG A 44 -5.46 21.92 -12.06
C ARG A 44 -4.31 22.74 -11.48
N ALA A 45 -4.07 23.92 -12.06
CA ALA A 45 -3.04 24.85 -11.57
C ALA A 45 -3.20 25.11 -10.05
N ARG A 46 -4.43 25.40 -9.60
CA ARG A 46 -4.81 25.43 -8.18
C ARG A 46 -5.55 24.13 -7.82
N SER A 47 -4.80 23.17 -7.29
CA SER A 47 -5.30 21.86 -6.86
C SER A 47 -5.28 21.78 -5.33
N TYR A 48 -6.45 21.82 -4.69
CA TYR A 48 -6.54 21.70 -3.23
C TYR A 48 -6.11 20.33 -2.71
N SER A 49 -6.31 19.27 -3.49
CA SER A 49 -5.80 17.94 -3.15
C SER A 49 -4.27 17.89 -3.18
N ARG A 50 -3.62 18.57 -4.15
CA ARG A 50 -2.16 18.71 -4.17
C ARG A 50 -1.66 19.50 -2.95
N LEU A 51 -2.30 20.65 -2.63
CA LEU A 51 -1.94 21.44 -1.45
C LEU A 51 -2.10 20.66 -0.15
N LEU A 52 -3.19 19.90 0.00
CA LEU A 52 -3.41 19.04 1.17
C LEU A 52 -2.33 17.96 1.29
N VAL A 53 -1.95 17.33 0.17
CA VAL A 53 -0.89 16.32 0.12
C VAL A 53 0.48 16.92 0.52
N GLU A 54 0.77 18.15 0.11
CA GLU A 54 1.98 18.87 0.53
C GLU A 54 2.02 19.11 2.05
N GLU A 55 0.90 19.47 2.68
CA GLU A 55 0.83 19.59 4.15
C GLU A 55 0.92 18.22 4.85
N ALA A 56 0.27 17.20 4.29
CA ALA A 56 0.34 15.84 4.82
C ALA A 56 1.77 15.29 4.81
N ALA A 57 2.53 15.56 3.74
CA ALA A 57 3.94 15.18 3.65
C ALA A 57 4.77 15.81 4.78
N ARG A 58 4.56 17.10 5.07
CA ARG A 58 5.26 17.79 6.18
C ARG A 58 4.93 17.19 7.55
N LEU A 59 3.65 16.87 7.79
CA LEU A 59 3.24 16.19 9.03
C LEU A 59 3.89 14.82 9.17
N LEU A 60 3.88 14.02 8.11
CA LEU A 60 4.47 12.68 8.09
C LEU A 60 5.99 12.72 8.29
N GLU A 61 6.67 13.69 7.69
CA GLU A 61 8.11 13.90 7.88
C GLU A 61 8.44 14.29 9.32
N ALA A 62 7.64 15.18 9.92
CA ALA A 62 7.76 15.53 11.34
C ALA A 62 7.49 14.33 12.26
N MET A 63 6.63 13.38 11.84
CA MET A 63 6.39 12.10 12.51
C MET A 63 7.49 11.05 12.24
N GLY A 64 8.50 11.36 11.42
CA GLY A 64 9.65 10.50 11.16
C GLY A 64 9.57 9.67 9.88
N ALA A 65 8.55 9.84 9.03
CA ALA A 65 8.43 9.12 7.75
C ALA A 65 9.30 9.73 6.64
N GLU A 66 9.77 8.91 5.70
CA GLU A 66 10.30 9.34 4.40
C GLU A 66 9.13 9.46 3.43
N THR A 67 8.87 10.67 2.91
CA THR A 67 7.75 10.90 1.98
C THR A 67 8.22 11.18 0.56
N ARG A 68 7.41 10.79 -0.42
CA ARG A 68 7.56 11.20 -1.82
C ARG A 68 6.18 11.54 -2.37
N ILE A 69 6.07 12.65 -3.10
CA ILE A 69 4.84 13.03 -3.80
C ILE A 69 5.04 12.71 -5.27
N PHE A 70 4.13 11.92 -5.86
CA PHE A 70 4.15 11.66 -7.29
C PHE A 70 3.43 12.77 -8.04
N ASP A 71 4.04 13.28 -9.11
CA ASP A 71 3.39 14.21 -10.04
C ASP A 71 2.79 13.42 -11.21
N PRO A 72 1.45 13.32 -11.35
CA PRO A 72 0.81 12.55 -12.40
C PRO A 72 0.67 13.29 -13.73
N ARG A 73 1.24 14.50 -13.89
CA ARG A 73 1.30 15.14 -15.22
C ARG A 73 2.01 14.22 -16.21
N ASP A 74 1.52 14.16 -17.44
CA ASP A 74 2.10 13.32 -18.50
C ASP A 74 2.03 11.80 -18.21
N LEU A 75 1.33 11.37 -17.17
CA LEU A 75 1.04 9.96 -16.97
C LEU A 75 0.03 9.52 -18.05
N PRO A 76 0.36 8.55 -18.90
CA PRO A 76 -0.53 8.11 -19.96
C PRO A 76 -1.74 7.39 -19.36
N LEU A 77 -2.82 7.35 -20.15
CA LEU A 77 -3.91 6.42 -19.83
C LEU A 77 -3.41 4.98 -20.01
N PRO A 78 -3.93 4.02 -19.23
CA PRO A 78 -3.67 2.61 -19.48
C PRO A 78 -3.89 2.26 -20.94
N ASP A 79 -2.96 1.51 -21.53
CA ASP A 79 -2.97 1.04 -22.93
C ASP A 79 -2.99 2.13 -24.01
N SER A 80 -2.75 3.40 -23.66
CA SER A 80 -2.76 4.51 -24.64
C SER A 80 -1.42 4.77 -25.33
N VAL A 81 -0.33 4.23 -24.77
CA VAL A 81 1.04 4.40 -25.27
C VAL A 81 1.80 3.08 -25.18
N ALA A 82 2.92 2.97 -25.89
CA ALA A 82 3.80 1.80 -25.81
C ALA A 82 4.49 1.70 -24.44
N ALA A 83 4.92 0.48 -24.07
CA ALA A 83 5.48 0.17 -22.75
C ALA A 83 6.84 0.85 -22.47
N ASP A 84 7.48 1.42 -23.49
CA ASP A 84 8.73 2.19 -23.40
C ASP A 84 8.51 3.68 -23.13
N HIS A 85 7.26 4.11 -22.88
CA HIS A 85 6.96 5.48 -22.47
C HIS A 85 7.77 5.84 -21.19
N PRO A 86 8.41 7.04 -21.13
CA PRO A 86 9.32 7.40 -20.04
C PRO A 86 8.66 7.56 -18.66
N LYS A 87 7.34 7.39 -18.57
CA LYS A 87 6.53 7.57 -17.37
C LYS A 87 5.40 6.56 -17.29
#